data_AF-A0A2D8GCP1-F1
#
_entry.id   AF-A0A2D8GCP1-F1
#
_cell.length_a   1.000
_cell.length_b   1.000
_cell.length_c   1.000
_cell.angle_alpha   90.00
_cell.angle_beta   90.00
_cell.angle_gamma   90.00
#
_symmetry.space_group_name_H-M   'P 1'
#
loop_
_entity.id
_entity.type
_entity.pdbx_description
1 polymer ?
#
loop_
_entity_poly.entity_id
_entity_poly.type
_entity_poly.pdbx_seq_one_letter_code
_entity_poly.pdbx_strand_id
1 'polypeptide(L)'
;MDPISLCVLRVSFLEDTTNSTTGNGQFLSINEGFDCGEYVIDPPPHNYDYFLSQLSAVNNYFESVSYGKFGVDMEQSTIYPSSLNGDYKLPKTMDYYNPYAEPSLQEKRIVELFDHAIKKGYDEDSIFFSNYDIVVIFHAGIGQDFSLPFLDPTPEDIPSTFIDSDMITEYLGETYISIDNHMI
;
A
#
# COMPACT_ATOMS: atom_id res chain seq x y z
N MET A 1 -5.63 -24.35 9.05
CA MET A 1 -4.62 -23.74 8.16
C MET A 1 -3.72 -22.95 9.06
N ASP A 2 -2.43 -22.91 8.76
CA ASP A 2 -1.53 -22.09 9.55
C ASP A 2 -1.86 -20.60 9.30
N PRO A 3 -1.76 -19.74 10.33
CA PRO A 3 -1.96 -18.31 10.15
C PRO A 3 -0.90 -17.74 9.21
N ILE A 4 -1.21 -16.63 8.55
CA ILE A 4 -0.31 -15.98 7.57
C ILE A 4 0.40 -14.79 8.19
N SER A 5 1.69 -14.65 7.92
CA SER A 5 2.51 -13.51 8.35
C SER A 5 2.58 -12.43 7.26
N LEU A 6 2.51 -11.16 7.68
CA LEU A 6 2.47 -10.01 6.77
C LEU A 6 3.68 -9.09 6.98
N CYS A 7 4.36 -8.74 5.89
CA CYS A 7 5.23 -7.56 5.84
C CYS A 7 4.44 -6.39 5.28
N VAL A 8 4.11 -5.40 6.10
CA VAL A 8 3.33 -4.24 5.67
C VAL A 8 4.27 -3.05 5.48
N LEU A 9 4.31 -2.48 4.28
CA LEU A 9 5.04 -1.24 3.98
C LEU A 9 4.05 -0.08 3.88
N ARG A 10 4.33 1.02 4.58
CA ARG A 10 3.62 2.29 4.39
C ARG A 10 4.46 3.17 3.49
N VAL A 11 3.93 3.58 2.35
CA VAL A 11 4.65 4.37 1.35
C VAL A 11 3.98 5.70 1.07
N SER A 12 4.78 6.74 0.92
CA SER A 12 4.34 8.06 0.42
C SER A 12 5.02 8.37 -0.91
N PHE A 13 4.61 9.46 -1.53
CA PHE A 13 5.10 9.90 -2.83
C PHE A 13 5.89 11.20 -2.71
N LEU A 14 6.47 11.66 -3.82
CA LEU A 14 6.90 13.06 -3.90
C LEU A 14 5.69 13.97 -3.72
N GLU A 15 5.86 15.04 -2.95
CA GLU A 15 4.79 16.01 -2.75
C GLU A 15 4.53 16.81 -4.01
N ASP A 16 3.25 16.98 -4.34
CA ASP A 16 2.81 17.78 -5.47
C ASP A 16 1.46 18.45 -5.17
N THR A 17 0.94 19.17 -6.16
CA THR A 17 -0.35 19.88 -6.08
C THR A 17 -1.25 19.51 -7.26
N THR A 18 -1.09 18.31 -7.80
CA THR A 18 -1.82 17.82 -8.95
C THR A 18 -3.23 17.47 -8.50
N ASN A 19 -4.24 17.92 -9.25
CA ASN A 19 -5.64 17.69 -8.87
C ASN A 19 -6.19 16.36 -9.39
N SER A 20 -5.39 15.60 -10.16
CA SER A 20 -5.80 14.31 -10.73
C SER A 20 -5.60 13.14 -9.77
N THR A 21 -5.03 13.39 -8.59
CA THR A 21 -4.92 12.46 -7.46
C THR A 21 -5.52 13.11 -6.22
N THR A 22 -5.92 12.30 -5.24
CA THR A 22 -6.42 12.77 -3.96
C THR A 22 -5.27 13.00 -2.98
N GLY A 23 -5.19 14.23 -2.45
CA GLY A 23 -4.16 14.65 -1.51
C GLY A 23 -2.92 15.19 -2.22
N ASN A 24 -1.78 15.21 -1.52
CA ASN A 24 -0.50 15.72 -2.03
C ASN A 24 0.58 14.63 -2.07
N GLY A 25 0.18 13.37 -2.06
CA GLY A 25 1.10 12.22 -1.98
C GLY A 25 1.59 11.87 -0.57
N GLN A 26 1.09 12.52 0.50
CA GLN A 26 1.41 12.19 1.90
C GLN A 26 0.21 11.58 2.64
N PHE A 27 0.47 10.81 3.71
CA PHE A 27 -0.59 10.27 4.56
C PHE A 27 -1.36 11.38 5.30
N LEU A 28 -2.68 11.22 5.39
CA LEU A 28 -3.56 12.19 6.03
C LEU A 28 -3.31 12.21 7.55
N SER A 29 -2.72 13.30 8.05
CA SER A 29 -2.36 13.44 9.46
C SER A 29 -3.42 14.16 10.30
N ILE A 30 -4.26 14.98 9.66
CA ILE A 30 -5.34 15.74 10.30
C ILE A 30 -6.57 15.71 9.40
N ASN A 31 -7.75 15.92 9.98
CA ASN A 31 -8.97 16.04 9.18
C ASN A 31 -8.96 17.40 8.45
N GLU A 32 -9.01 17.36 7.12
CA GLU A 32 -9.00 18.55 6.25
C GLU A 32 -10.39 19.17 6.02
N GLY A 33 -11.37 18.84 6.88
CA GLY A 33 -12.69 19.48 6.89
C GLY A 33 -13.79 18.70 6.19
N PHE A 34 -13.58 17.40 5.96
CA PHE A 34 -14.66 16.51 5.53
C PHE A 34 -15.50 16.13 6.75
N ASP A 35 -16.66 16.78 6.89
CA ASP A 35 -17.64 16.46 7.92
C ASP A 35 -18.51 15.27 7.46
N CYS A 36 -18.12 14.07 7.89
CA CYS A 36 -18.90 12.84 7.70
C CYS A 36 -20.03 12.69 8.75
N GLY A 37 -20.32 13.72 9.53
CA GLY A 37 -21.23 13.66 10.68
C GLY A 37 -20.55 13.15 11.95
N GLU A 38 -21.32 12.60 12.87
CA GLU A 38 -20.82 12.17 14.19
C GLU A 38 -19.81 11.02 14.14
N TYR A 39 -19.81 10.23 13.05
CA TYR A 39 -18.91 9.10 12.86
C TYR A 39 -18.11 9.27 11.57
N VAL A 40 -16.81 9.43 11.71
CA VAL A 40 -15.87 9.46 10.59
C VAL A 40 -15.34 8.04 10.38
N ILE A 41 -15.56 7.50 9.18
CA ILE A 41 -14.92 6.25 8.76
C ILE A 41 -13.45 6.57 8.49
N ASP A 42 -12.55 5.74 9.03
CA ASP A 42 -11.10 5.85 8.84
C ASP A 42 -10.51 7.25 9.13
N PRO A 43 -10.73 7.80 10.35
CA PRO A 43 -10.28 9.14 10.67
C PRO A 43 -8.75 9.23 10.69
N PRO A 44 -8.17 10.39 10.33
CA PRO A 44 -6.75 10.65 10.55
C PRO A 44 -6.44 10.72 12.06
N PRO A 45 -5.17 10.50 12.45
CA PRO A 45 -4.01 10.31 11.59
C PRO A 45 -3.91 8.90 10.99
N HIS A 46 -3.61 8.81 9.68
CA HIS A 46 -3.28 7.56 9.00
C HIS A 46 -1.82 7.17 9.26
N ASN A 47 -1.54 6.88 10.52
CA ASN A 47 -0.21 6.55 11.04
C ASN A 47 -0.11 5.05 11.38
N TYR A 48 0.93 4.63 12.10
CA TYR A 48 1.17 3.22 12.43
C TYR A 48 -0.04 2.58 13.11
N ASP A 49 -0.64 3.27 14.09
CA ASP A 49 -1.78 2.76 14.87
C ASP A 49 -3.03 2.58 14.01
N TYR A 50 -3.22 3.44 13.00
CA TYR A 50 -4.28 3.29 12.02
C TYR A 50 -4.12 1.98 11.24
N PHE A 51 -2.95 1.72 10.66
CA PHE A 51 -2.71 0.50 9.87
C PHE A 51 -2.68 -0.77 10.74
N LEU A 52 -2.23 -0.67 11.99
CA LEU A 52 -2.35 -1.76 12.97
C LEU A 52 -3.82 -2.10 13.26
N SER A 53 -4.68 -1.07 13.31
CA SER A 53 -6.13 -1.27 13.47
C SER A 53 -6.74 -1.95 12.25
N GLN A 54 -6.28 -1.62 11.03
CA GLN A 54 -6.71 -2.31 9.80
C GLN A 54 -6.29 -3.79 9.79
N LEU A 55 -5.05 -4.10 10.18
CA LEU A 55 -4.59 -5.50 10.33
C LEU A 55 -5.40 -6.25 11.38
N SER A 56 -5.69 -5.61 12.52
CA SER A 56 -6.51 -6.19 13.58
C SER A 56 -7.92 -6.48 13.10
N ALA A 57 -8.52 -5.58 12.31
CA ALA A 57 -9.84 -5.77 11.72
C ALA A 57 -9.86 -6.96 10.74
N VAL A 58 -8.85 -7.09 9.88
CA VAL A 58 -8.70 -8.22 8.96
C VAL A 58 -8.53 -9.54 9.71
N ASN A 59 -7.68 -9.57 10.74
CA ASN A 59 -7.51 -10.76 11.58
C ASN A 59 -8.84 -11.17 12.23
N ASN A 60 -9.53 -10.23 12.88
CA ASN A 60 -10.81 -10.49 13.54
C ASN A 60 -11.88 -10.99 12.56
N TYR A 61 -11.91 -10.46 11.34
CA TYR A 61 -12.80 -10.95 10.29
C TYR A 61 -12.51 -12.42 9.97
N PHE A 62 -11.25 -12.76 9.66
CA PHE A 62 -10.86 -14.12 9.27
C PHE A 62 -11.00 -15.12 10.41
N GLU A 63 -10.66 -14.75 11.65
CA GLU A 63 -10.91 -15.57 12.82
C GLU A 63 -12.41 -15.85 12.98
N SER A 64 -13.25 -14.82 12.84
CA SER A 64 -14.70 -14.96 12.97
C SER A 64 -15.30 -15.87 11.90
N VAL A 65 -15.03 -15.61 10.62
CA VAL A 65 -15.64 -16.38 9.51
C VAL A 65 -15.07 -17.79 9.37
N SER A 66 -13.85 -18.02 9.87
CA SER A 66 -13.22 -19.34 9.89
C SER A 66 -13.54 -20.16 11.15
N TYR A 67 -14.23 -19.59 12.13
CA TYR A 67 -14.45 -20.17 13.45
C TYR A 67 -13.14 -20.49 14.18
N GLY A 68 -12.19 -19.55 14.15
CA GLY A 68 -10.88 -19.64 14.80
C GLY A 68 -9.91 -20.61 14.13
N LYS A 69 -10.09 -20.92 12.84
CA LYS A 69 -9.25 -21.89 12.09
C LYS A 69 -8.21 -21.23 11.18
N PHE A 70 -8.31 -19.93 11.00
CA PHE A 70 -7.47 -19.13 10.13
C PHE A 70 -7.50 -17.66 10.60
N GLY A 71 -6.36 -16.98 10.43
CA GLY A 71 -6.16 -15.59 10.81
C GLY A 71 -4.79 -15.10 10.32
N VAL A 72 -4.46 -13.88 10.70
CA VAL A 72 -3.15 -13.27 10.52
C VAL A 72 -2.30 -13.59 11.75
N ASP A 73 -1.06 -14.03 11.54
CA ASP A 73 -0.07 -14.16 12.60
C ASP A 73 0.38 -12.75 13.02
N MET A 74 -0.31 -12.16 14.00
CA MET A 74 -0.01 -10.82 14.48
C MET A 74 1.34 -10.72 15.20
N GLU A 75 1.93 -11.84 15.65
CA GLU A 75 3.24 -11.85 16.30
C GLU A 75 4.38 -11.85 15.28
N GLN A 76 4.19 -12.55 14.15
CA GLN A 76 5.17 -12.60 13.05
C GLN A 76 4.93 -11.55 11.96
N SER A 77 3.81 -10.83 11.99
CA SER A 77 3.55 -9.71 11.09
C SER A 77 4.24 -8.44 11.58
N THR A 78 4.68 -7.59 10.67
CA THR A 78 5.31 -6.30 11.03
C THR A 78 4.90 -5.20 10.07
N ILE A 79 4.61 -4.02 10.63
CA ILE A 79 4.36 -2.79 9.86
C ILE A 79 5.63 -1.93 9.87
N TYR A 80 6.02 -1.50 8.68
CA TYR A 80 7.23 -0.73 8.43
C TYR A 80 6.91 0.65 7.83
N PRO A 81 7.74 1.66 8.15
CA PRO A 81 8.74 1.65 9.23
C PRO A 81 8.07 1.51 10.60
N SER A 82 8.82 1.20 11.67
CA SER A 82 8.24 1.03 13.02
C SER A 82 7.88 2.35 13.72
N SER A 83 8.28 3.48 13.15
CA SER A 83 8.01 4.81 13.70
C SER A 83 6.55 5.22 13.51
N LEU A 84 5.96 5.89 14.51
CA LEU A 84 4.54 6.21 14.53
C LEU A 84 4.05 6.88 13.23
N ASN A 85 4.69 7.96 12.80
CA ASN A 85 4.31 8.73 11.61
C ASN A 85 5.27 8.53 10.42
N GLY A 86 6.12 7.50 10.45
CA GLY A 86 7.05 7.26 9.34
C GLY A 86 6.42 6.51 8.18
N ASP A 87 7.03 6.67 7.03
CA ASP A 87 6.68 6.02 5.77
C ASP A 87 7.93 5.99 4.87
N TYR A 88 7.90 5.15 3.84
CA TYR A 88 8.93 5.14 2.81
C TYR A 88 8.53 6.06 1.65
N LYS A 89 9.28 7.14 1.47
CA LYS A 89 9.04 8.09 0.37
C LYS A 89 9.55 7.54 -0.97
N LEU A 90 8.63 7.24 -1.87
CA LEU A 90 8.92 6.77 -3.23
C LEU A 90 9.48 7.90 -4.12
N PRO A 91 10.25 7.56 -5.18
CA PRO A 91 10.99 8.56 -5.96
C PRO A 91 10.14 9.35 -6.98
N LYS A 92 8.83 9.09 -7.05
CA LYS A 92 7.91 9.72 -8.02
C LYS A 92 6.65 10.23 -7.31
N THR A 93 5.94 11.12 -7.97
CA THR A 93 4.58 11.57 -7.59
C THR A 93 3.58 10.43 -7.77
N MET A 94 2.40 10.57 -7.17
CA MET A 94 1.38 9.50 -7.18
C MET A 94 0.84 9.22 -8.59
N ASP A 95 0.59 10.27 -9.37
CA ASP A 95 0.06 10.21 -10.75
C ASP A 95 0.95 9.41 -11.71
N TYR A 96 2.28 9.44 -11.49
CA TYR A 96 3.22 8.64 -12.26
C TYR A 96 2.90 7.15 -12.18
N TYR A 97 2.41 6.68 -11.03
CA TYR A 97 2.16 5.27 -10.78
C TYR A 97 0.82 4.78 -11.35
N ASN A 98 -0.12 5.68 -11.65
CA ASN A 98 -1.37 5.37 -12.35
C ASN A 98 -1.75 6.45 -13.38
N PRO A 99 -1.03 6.56 -14.51
CA PRO A 99 -1.25 7.63 -15.47
C PRO A 99 -2.59 7.46 -16.21
N TYR A 100 -3.42 8.51 -16.24
CA TYR A 100 -4.74 8.45 -16.89
C TYR A 100 -4.63 8.45 -18.41
N ALA A 101 -3.72 9.26 -18.95
CA ALA A 101 -3.55 9.42 -20.41
C ALA A 101 -2.80 8.26 -21.07
N GLU A 102 -2.19 7.36 -20.29
CA GLU A 102 -1.33 6.28 -20.78
C GLU A 102 -1.74 4.92 -20.16
N PRO A 103 -2.95 4.41 -20.42
CA PRO A 103 -3.47 3.20 -19.79
C PRO A 103 -2.58 1.96 -20.03
N SER A 104 -1.87 1.90 -21.16
CA SER A 104 -0.91 0.84 -21.45
C SER A 104 0.33 0.84 -20.54
N LEU A 105 0.56 1.90 -19.77
CA LEU A 105 1.64 1.98 -18.79
C LEU A 105 1.19 1.67 -17.37
N GLN A 106 -0.10 1.66 -17.07
CA GLN A 106 -0.59 1.54 -15.68
C GLN A 106 -0.05 0.28 -15.01
N GLU A 107 -0.18 -0.88 -15.65
CA GLU A 107 0.28 -2.14 -15.07
C GLU A 107 1.80 -2.15 -14.80
N LYS A 108 2.58 -1.69 -15.78
CA LYS A 108 4.03 -1.47 -15.62
C LYS A 108 4.34 -0.57 -14.43
N ARG A 109 3.59 0.52 -14.28
CA ARG A 109 3.82 1.55 -13.25
C ARG A 109 3.45 1.05 -11.86
N ILE A 110 2.41 0.23 -11.72
CA ILE A 110 2.12 -0.46 -10.46
C ILE A 110 3.25 -1.44 -10.10
N VAL A 111 3.81 -2.18 -11.07
CA VAL A 111 4.99 -3.02 -10.81
C VAL A 111 6.20 -2.18 -10.39
N GLU A 112 6.43 -1.03 -11.01
CA GLU A 112 7.45 -0.08 -10.57
C GLU A 112 7.18 0.48 -9.15
N LEU A 113 5.93 0.69 -8.75
CA LEU A 113 5.58 1.08 -7.37
C LEU A 113 6.02 -0.01 -6.40
N PHE A 114 5.66 -1.26 -6.68
CA PHE A 114 6.04 -2.41 -5.88
C PHE A 114 7.57 -2.51 -5.76
N ASP A 115 8.29 -2.44 -6.88
CA ASP A 115 9.76 -2.45 -6.90
C ASP A 115 10.38 -1.33 -6.07
N HIS A 116 9.92 -0.08 -6.22
CA HIS A 116 10.43 1.04 -5.44
C HIS A 116 10.16 0.87 -3.93
N ALA A 117 8.99 0.34 -3.55
CA ALA A 117 8.65 0.11 -2.14
C ALA A 117 9.53 -0.97 -1.51
N ILE A 118 9.73 -2.09 -2.21
CA ILE A 118 10.57 -3.21 -1.77
C ILE A 118 12.03 -2.76 -1.60
N LYS A 119 12.57 -2.03 -2.57
CA LYS A 119 13.92 -1.43 -2.47
C LYS A 119 14.03 -0.46 -1.32
N LYS A 120 13.03 0.40 -1.11
CA LYS A 120 13.02 1.35 -0.01
C LYS A 120 13.00 0.69 1.37
N GLY A 121 12.16 -0.33 1.54
CA GLY A 121 12.11 -1.09 2.79
C GLY A 121 13.44 -1.78 3.10
N TYR A 122 14.13 -2.31 2.10
CA TYR A 122 15.46 -2.86 2.30
C TYR A 122 16.52 -1.78 2.57
N ASP A 123 16.57 -0.71 1.78
CA ASP A 123 17.61 0.32 1.89
C ASP A 123 17.57 1.04 3.25
N GLU A 124 16.38 1.26 3.81
CA GLU A 124 16.20 2.05 5.02
C GLU A 124 16.14 1.20 6.30
N ASP A 125 15.59 -0.01 6.24
CA ASP A 125 15.39 -0.89 7.42
C ASP A 125 15.97 -2.32 7.26
N SER A 126 16.62 -2.63 6.13
CA SER A 126 17.21 -3.95 5.84
C SER A 126 16.21 -5.09 5.99
N ILE A 127 14.98 -4.89 5.52
CA ILE A 127 13.90 -5.87 5.62
C ILE A 127 14.22 -7.12 4.81
N PHE A 128 14.17 -8.28 5.48
CA PHE A 128 14.24 -9.60 4.83
C PHE A 128 12.83 -10.10 4.54
N PHE A 129 12.30 -9.78 3.35
CA PHE A 129 10.92 -10.10 2.96
C PHE A 129 10.60 -11.60 2.91
N SER A 130 11.62 -12.45 2.71
CA SER A 130 11.48 -13.92 2.76
C SER A 130 11.07 -14.48 4.13
N ASN A 131 11.04 -13.64 5.17
CA ASN A 131 10.56 -14.01 6.51
C ASN A 131 9.03 -13.92 6.64
N TYR A 132 8.32 -13.43 5.61
CA TYR A 132 6.89 -13.20 5.64
C TYR A 132 6.21 -13.96 4.49
N ASP A 133 4.94 -14.32 4.67
CA ASP A 133 4.15 -15.00 3.63
C ASP A 133 3.63 -14.04 2.57
N ILE A 134 3.30 -12.80 2.97
CA ILE A 134 2.71 -11.78 2.09
C ILE A 134 3.35 -10.42 2.37
N VAL A 135 3.66 -9.68 1.29
CA VAL A 135 3.97 -8.25 1.37
C VAL A 135 2.75 -7.43 1.01
N VAL A 136 2.40 -6.46 1.86
CA VAL A 136 1.28 -5.53 1.66
C VAL A 136 1.84 -4.12 1.59
N ILE A 137 1.46 -3.36 0.57
CA ILE A 137 1.84 -1.95 0.44
C ILE A 137 0.58 -1.10 0.67
N PHE A 138 0.58 -0.32 1.74
CA PHE A 138 -0.35 0.79 1.90
C PHE A 138 0.29 2.05 1.34
N HIS A 139 -0.39 2.72 0.43
CA HIS A 139 0.07 3.99 -0.14
C HIS A 139 -0.71 5.17 0.44
N ALA A 140 -0.07 6.33 0.47
CA ALA A 140 -0.72 7.61 0.76
C ALA A 140 -1.77 7.98 -0.31
N GLY A 141 -2.79 8.73 0.09
CA GLY A 141 -3.90 9.10 -0.80
C GLY A 141 -5.08 8.12 -0.70
N ILE A 142 -6.02 8.24 -1.63
CA ILE A 142 -7.22 7.39 -1.71
C ILE A 142 -7.05 6.38 -2.85
N GLY A 143 -7.63 5.19 -2.69
CA GLY A 143 -7.66 4.17 -3.74
C GLY A 143 -8.78 4.42 -4.77
N GLN A 144 -8.53 4.12 -6.04
CA GLN A 144 -9.49 4.31 -7.14
C GLN A 144 -10.56 3.19 -7.24
N ASP A 145 -11.04 2.71 -6.09
CA ASP A 145 -11.88 1.50 -6.01
C ASP A 145 -13.39 1.79 -6.02
N PHE A 146 -13.80 3.02 -6.36
CA PHE A 146 -15.20 3.44 -6.38
C PHE A 146 -15.63 3.97 -7.75
N SER A 147 -16.81 3.54 -8.20
CA SER A 147 -17.43 4.04 -9.42
C SER A 147 -18.25 5.30 -9.13
N LEU A 148 -17.90 6.42 -9.77
CA LEU A 148 -18.66 7.66 -9.70
C LEU A 148 -19.68 7.75 -10.84
N PRO A 149 -20.89 8.31 -10.61
CA PRO A 149 -21.88 8.53 -11.66
C PRO A 149 -21.54 9.70 -12.60
N PHE A 150 -20.38 10.34 -12.42
CA PHE A 150 -19.86 11.46 -13.19
C PHE A 150 -18.36 11.24 -13.48
N LEU A 151 -17.74 12.19 -14.20
CA LEU A 151 -16.30 12.12 -14.50
C LEU A 151 -15.51 12.11 -13.19
N ASP A 152 -14.71 11.06 -13.00
CA ASP A 152 -13.83 10.92 -11.84
C ASP A 152 -12.90 12.14 -11.74
N PRO A 153 -12.97 12.92 -10.64
CA PRO A 153 -12.12 14.09 -10.47
C PRO A 153 -10.66 13.70 -10.21
N THR A 154 -10.39 12.49 -9.72
CA THR A 154 -9.06 11.99 -9.37
C THR A 154 -8.73 10.70 -10.14
N PRO A 155 -8.72 10.76 -11.48
CA PRO A 155 -8.60 9.57 -12.33
C PRO A 155 -7.23 8.88 -12.26
N GLU A 156 -6.27 9.45 -11.54
CA GLU A 156 -4.91 8.93 -11.34
C GLU A 156 -4.69 8.45 -9.89
N ASP A 157 -5.74 8.40 -9.07
CA ASP A 157 -5.71 7.65 -7.81
C ASP A 157 -5.33 6.19 -8.08
N ILE A 158 -4.57 5.55 -7.19
CA ILE A 158 -4.03 4.21 -7.45
C ILE A 158 -5.06 3.17 -7.00
N PRO A 159 -5.54 2.24 -7.86
CA PRO A 159 -6.49 1.22 -7.44
C PRO A 159 -5.83 0.13 -6.59
N SER A 160 -6.63 -0.57 -5.79
CA SER A 160 -6.18 -1.78 -5.12
C SER A 160 -5.91 -2.87 -6.15
N THR A 161 -4.74 -3.51 -6.09
CA THR A 161 -4.37 -4.58 -7.02
C THR A 161 -3.44 -5.60 -6.38
N PHE A 162 -3.32 -6.76 -7.03
CA PHE A 162 -2.41 -7.83 -6.66
C PHE A 162 -1.30 -7.92 -7.70
N ILE A 163 -0.05 -7.97 -7.25
CA ILE A 163 1.12 -8.17 -8.11
C ILE A 163 1.52 -9.64 -8.07
N ASP A 164 1.56 -10.29 -9.24
CA ASP A 164 2.04 -11.66 -9.38
C ASP A 164 3.40 -11.74 -10.09
N SER A 165 3.98 -12.96 -10.12
CA SER A 165 5.27 -13.21 -10.76
C SER A 165 5.28 -12.96 -12.26
N ASP A 166 4.14 -13.11 -12.93
CA ASP A 166 4.04 -12.94 -14.38
C ASP A 166 4.12 -11.46 -14.72
N MET A 167 3.45 -10.59 -13.95
CA MET A 167 3.57 -9.14 -14.04
C MET A 167 5.01 -8.67 -13.80
N ILE A 168 5.69 -9.18 -12.76
CA ILE A 168 7.09 -8.83 -12.46
C ILE A 168 7.98 -9.23 -13.65
N THR A 169 7.79 -10.45 -14.17
CA THR A 169 8.56 -10.96 -15.32
C THR A 169 8.34 -10.11 -16.57
N GLU A 170 7.09 -9.73 -16.85
CA GLU A 170 6.73 -8.95 -18.03
C GLU A 170 7.36 -7.56 -18.01
N TYR A 171 7.35 -6.86 -16.86
CA TYR A 171 7.72 -5.45 -16.80
C TYR A 171 9.12 -5.16 -16.29
N LEU A 172 9.70 -6.04 -15.48
CA LEU A 172 11.08 -5.91 -15.00
C LEU A 172 12.05 -6.81 -15.75
N GLY A 173 11.56 -7.82 -16.48
CA GLY A 173 12.40 -8.80 -17.17
C GLY A 173 13.08 -9.81 -16.23
N GLU A 174 12.69 -9.82 -14.96
CA GLU A 174 13.19 -10.70 -13.90
C GLU A 174 12.02 -11.46 -13.29
N THR A 175 12.21 -12.72 -12.90
CA THR A 175 11.15 -13.55 -12.29
C THR A 175 10.88 -13.21 -10.82
N TYR A 176 11.72 -12.37 -10.23
CA TYR A 176 11.71 -11.94 -8.83
C TYR A 176 12.40 -10.59 -8.74
N ILE A 177 12.20 -9.88 -7.64
CA ILE A 177 12.96 -8.66 -7.32
C ILE A 177 14.21 -9.07 -6.54
N SER A 178 15.39 -8.75 -7.08
CA SER A 178 16.67 -9.06 -6.44
C SER A 178 17.18 -7.90 -5.59
N ILE A 179 17.39 -8.14 -4.28
CA ILE A 179 18.04 -7.18 -3.38
C ILE A 179 19.10 -7.88 -2.52
N ASP A 180 20.37 -7.49 -2.67
CA ASP A 180 21.54 -8.04 -1.96
C ASP A 180 21.55 -9.59 -1.86
N ASN A 181 21.27 -10.26 -2.99
CA ASN A 181 21.15 -11.72 -3.13
C ASN A 181 19.89 -12.36 -2.52
N HIS A 182 18.91 -11.58 -2.07
CA HIS A 182 17.58 -12.06 -1.71
C HIS A 182 16.62 -11.91 -2.90
N MET A 183 15.81 -12.95 -3.12
CA MET A 183 14.77 -12.97 -4.16
C MET A 183 13.42 -12.76 -3.49
N ILE A 184 12.63 -11.84 -4.01
CA ILE A 184 11.28 -11.50 -3.56
C ILE A 184 10.31 -11.76 -4.70
#